data_AF-A0A418KTT5-F1
#
_entry.id   AF-A0A418KTT5-F1
#
_cell.length_a   1.000
_cell.length_b   1.000
_cell.length_c   1.000
_cell.angle_alpha   90.00
_cell.angle_beta   90.00
_cell.angle_gamma   90.00
#
_symmetry.space_group_name_H-M   'P 1'
#
loop_
_entity.id
_entity.type
_entity.pdbx_description
1 polymer ?
#
loop_
_entity_poly.entity_id
_entity_poly.type
_entity_poly.pdbx_seq_one_letter_code
_entity_poly.pdbx_strand_id
1 'polypeptide(L)'
;MAVTWNDTDARADGLDDLLSLSDEVVATVRRWLDESARQPASAAAQRLAQVLADPRGLPFAVGFVDGVIRPEDPKVAARALRDLAADVPAFLPAHLRLAVRAGGLAGRVAP
;
A
#
# COMPACT_ATOMS: atom_id res chain seq x y z
N MET A 1 -32.63 -28.28 -37.10
CA MET A 1 -32.27 -26.91 -36.70
C MET A 1 -31.55 -27.03 -35.35
N ALA A 2 -30.23 -27.21 -35.39
CA ALA A 2 -29.41 -27.45 -34.20
C ALA A 2 -28.56 -26.21 -33.93
N VAL A 3 -28.66 -25.73 -32.69
CA VAL A 3 -28.11 -24.49 -32.16
C VAL A 3 -26.89 -24.86 -31.28
N THR A 4 -25.95 -23.91 -31.17
CA THR A 4 -24.79 -23.79 -30.26
C THR A 4 -23.47 -24.51 -30.61
N TRP A 5 -22.71 -23.95 -31.55
CA TRP A 5 -21.24 -24.07 -31.65
C TRP A 5 -20.69 -22.67 -31.99
N ASN A 6 -20.58 -21.78 -31.00
CA ASN A 6 -20.01 -20.43 -31.21
C ASN A 6 -19.45 -19.80 -29.91
N ASP A 7 -20.01 -20.16 -28.75
CA ASP A 7 -19.60 -19.58 -27.45
C ASP A 7 -18.33 -20.21 -26.86
N THR A 8 -18.05 -21.48 -27.18
CA THR A 8 -16.88 -22.21 -26.67
C THR A 8 -15.62 -21.86 -27.46
N ASP A 9 -15.76 -21.70 -28.79
CA ASP A 9 -14.65 -21.37 -29.68
C ASP A 9 -14.15 -19.94 -29.46
N ALA A 10 -15.07 -18.97 -29.32
CA ALA A 10 -14.71 -17.59 -29.02
C ALA A 10 -13.98 -17.44 -27.66
N ARG A 11 -14.27 -18.32 -26.69
CA ARG A 11 -13.57 -18.34 -25.39
C ARG A 11 -12.20 -19.04 -25.49
N ALA A 12 -12.09 -20.08 -26.32
CA ALA A 12 -10.83 -20.76 -26.58
C ALA A 12 -9.85 -19.85 -27.34
N ASP A 13 -10.32 -19.18 -28.40
CA ASP A 13 -9.55 -18.19 -29.16
C ASP A 13 -9.04 -17.06 -28.25
N GLY A 14 -9.91 -16.54 -27.36
CA GLY A 14 -9.51 -15.51 -26.39
C GLY A 14 -8.49 -15.99 -25.35
N LEU A 15 -8.49 -17.28 -24.98
CA LEU A 15 -7.49 -17.86 -24.09
C LEU A 15 -6.15 -18.05 -24.82
N ASP A 16 -6.18 -18.52 -26.06
CA ASP A 16 -4.99 -18.68 -26.89
C ASP A 16 -4.32 -17.33 -27.19
N ASP A 17 -5.12 -16.28 -27.41
CA ASP A 17 -4.61 -14.91 -27.53
C ASP A 17 -3.93 -14.43 -26.23
N LEU A 18 -4.53 -14.65 -25.06
CA LEU A 18 -3.92 -14.30 -23.77
C LEU A 18 -2.64 -15.10 -23.47
N LEU A 19 -2.62 -16.38 -23.83
CA LEU A 19 -1.44 -17.23 -23.70
C LEU A 19 -0.33 -16.75 -24.65
N SER A 20 -0.67 -16.33 -25.87
CA SER A 20 0.30 -15.78 -26.82
C SER A 20 0.96 -14.49 -26.33
N LEU A 21 0.23 -13.68 -25.56
CA LEU A 21 0.72 -12.43 -24.97
C LEU A 21 1.53 -12.64 -23.68
N SER A 22 1.49 -13.83 -23.08
CA SER A 22 2.09 -14.07 -21.75
C SER A 22 3.59 -13.80 -21.74
N ASP A 23 4.32 -14.22 -22.77
CA ASP A 23 5.77 -13.99 -22.88
C ASP A 23 6.09 -12.49 -23.05
N GLU A 24 5.28 -11.76 -23.82
CA GLU A 24 5.43 -10.33 -24.01
C GLU A 24 5.15 -9.53 -22.72
N VAL A 25 4.12 -9.93 -21.97
CA VAL A 25 3.81 -9.36 -20.65
C VAL A 25 4.97 -9.58 -19.69
N VAL A 26 5.49 -10.82 -19.61
CA VAL A 26 6.65 -11.14 -18.75
C VAL A 26 7.87 -10.31 -19.17
N ALA A 27 8.17 -10.21 -20.46
CA ALA A 27 9.28 -9.40 -20.96
C ALA A 27 9.13 -7.92 -20.61
N THR A 28 7.92 -7.38 -20.74
CA THR A 28 7.60 -5.99 -20.40
C THR A 28 7.78 -5.73 -18.90
N VAL A 29 7.24 -6.60 -18.05
CA VAL A 29 7.39 -6.49 -16.60
C VAL A 29 8.85 -6.57 -16.19
N ARG A 30 9.62 -7.52 -16.74
CA ARG A 30 11.07 -7.62 -16.46
C ARG A 30 11.81 -6.35 -16.84
N ARG A 31 11.52 -5.79 -18.02
CA ARG A 31 12.11 -4.52 -18.45
C ARG A 31 11.78 -3.38 -17.49
N TRP A 32 10.53 -3.26 -17.04
CA TRP A 32 10.16 -2.24 -16.06
C TRP A 32 10.86 -2.44 -14.72
N LEU A 33 11.04 -3.67 -14.26
CA LEU A 33 11.80 -3.96 -13.04
C LEU A 33 13.27 -3.54 -13.19
N ASP A 34 13.90 -3.85 -14.32
CA ASP A 34 15.30 -3.48 -14.60
C ASP A 34 15.49 -1.96 -14.75
N GLU A 35 14.53 -1.28 -15.39
CA GLU A 35 14.49 0.18 -15.47
C GLU A 35 14.30 0.81 -14.09
N SER A 36 13.37 0.28 -13.29
CA SER A 36 13.08 0.81 -11.94
C SER A 36 14.23 0.59 -10.97
N ALA A 37 14.94 -0.54 -11.06
CA ALA A 37 16.08 -0.87 -10.21
C ALA A 37 17.25 0.09 -10.40
N ARG A 38 17.35 0.74 -11.57
CA ARG A 38 18.39 1.76 -11.85
C ARG A 38 18.06 3.12 -11.25
N GLN A 39 16.84 3.32 -10.76
CA GLN A 39 16.41 4.59 -10.20
C GLN A 39 16.72 4.66 -8.70
N PRO A 40 17.40 5.72 -8.23
CA PRO A 40 17.74 5.83 -6.82
C PRO A 40 16.47 5.94 -5.98
N ALA A 41 16.34 5.06 -4.98
CA ALA A 41 15.24 5.12 -4.03
C ALA A 41 15.30 6.44 -3.25
N SER A 42 14.21 7.19 -3.25
CA SER A 42 14.10 8.40 -2.44
C SER A 42 14.17 8.05 -0.95
N ALA A 43 14.58 9.01 -0.11
CA ALA A 43 14.59 8.82 1.34
C ALA A 43 13.21 8.43 1.91
N ALA A 44 12.12 8.88 1.27
CA ALA A 44 10.76 8.49 1.63
C ALA A 44 10.48 7.02 1.29
N ALA A 45 10.90 6.55 0.10
CA ALA A 45 10.74 5.16 -0.32
C ALA A 45 11.53 4.20 0.58
N GLN A 46 12.75 4.56 0.99
CA GLN A 46 13.55 3.76 1.92
C GLN A 46 12.90 3.64 3.30
N ARG A 47 12.29 4.73 3.80
CA ARG A 47 11.54 4.69 5.07
C ARG A 47 10.29 3.83 4.96
N LEU A 48 9.57 3.90 3.85
CA LEU A 48 8.43 3.02 3.61
C LEU A 48 8.86 1.55 3.55
N ALA A 49 9.99 1.25 2.89
CA ALA A 49 10.55 -0.09 2.88
C ALA A 49 10.91 -0.58 4.29
N GLN A 50 11.44 0.29 5.16
CA GLN A 50 11.70 -0.03 6.57
C GLN A 50 10.42 -0.28 7.36
N VAL A 51 9.34 0.47 7.06
CA VAL A 51 8.00 0.20 7.63
C VAL A 51 7.51 -1.18 7.22
N LEU A 52 7.59 -1.51 5.93
CA LEU A 52 7.12 -2.80 5.41
C LEU A 52 7.98 -3.99 5.86
N ALA A 53 9.26 -3.77 6.16
CA ALA A 53 10.17 -4.79 6.69
C ALA A 53 9.92 -5.11 8.18
N ASP A 54 9.27 -4.21 8.93
CA ASP A 54 8.89 -4.47 10.33
C ASP A 54 7.60 -5.33 10.36
N PRO A 55 7.59 -6.49 11.05
CA PRO A 55 6.39 -7.30 11.22
C PRO A 55 5.17 -6.53 11.76
N ARG A 56 5.39 -5.42 12.48
CA ARG A 56 4.35 -4.54 13.02
C ARG A 56 4.06 -3.32 12.15
N GLY A 57 4.85 -3.07 11.10
CA GLY A 57 4.78 -1.81 10.35
C GLY A 57 3.67 -1.75 9.30
N LEU A 58 3.30 -2.86 8.66
CA LEU A 58 2.13 -2.88 7.79
C LEU A 58 0.82 -2.62 8.56
N PRO A 59 0.54 -3.28 9.71
CA PRO A 59 -0.62 -2.95 10.55
C PRO A 59 -0.65 -1.48 10.99
N PHE A 60 0.52 -0.91 11.33
CA PHE A 60 0.64 0.51 11.66
C PHE A 60 0.27 1.42 10.49
N ALA A 61 0.82 1.15 9.29
CA ALA A 61 0.59 1.98 8.11
C ALA A 61 -0.88 1.99 7.67
N VAL A 62 -1.51 0.80 7.66
CA VAL A 62 -2.95 0.66 7.35
C VAL A 62 -3.79 1.35 8.41
N GLY A 63 -3.50 1.13 9.70
CA GLY A 63 -4.21 1.78 10.80
C GLY A 63 -4.09 3.30 10.79
N PHE A 64 -2.95 3.85 10.38
CA PHE A 64 -2.77 5.29 10.23
C PHE A 64 -3.58 5.86 9.05
N VAL A 65 -3.52 5.22 7.87
CA VAL A 65 -4.24 5.70 6.68
C VAL A 65 -5.75 5.62 6.90
N ASP A 66 -6.25 4.46 7.31
CA ASP A 66 -7.69 4.24 7.47
C ASP A 66 -8.25 4.91 8.73
N GLY A 67 -7.44 5.03 9.79
CA GLY A 67 -7.86 5.58 11.07
C GLY A 67 -7.61 7.07 11.27
N VAL A 68 -6.66 7.70 10.55
CA VAL A 68 -6.27 9.11 10.77
C VAL A 68 -6.42 9.96 9.52
N ILE A 69 -6.04 9.45 8.35
CA ILE A 69 -6.07 10.25 7.10
C ILE A 69 -7.44 10.23 6.43
N ARG A 70 -8.10 9.06 6.40
CA ARG A 70 -9.40 8.88 5.74
C ARG A 70 -10.61 9.48 6.48
N PRO A 71 -10.71 9.47 7.83
CA PRO A 71 -11.95 9.88 8.49
C PRO A 71 -12.30 11.35 8.28
N GLU A 72 -13.58 11.60 8.09
CA GLU A 72 -14.16 12.93 7.92
C GLU A 72 -14.52 13.57 9.27
N ASP A 73 -14.65 12.77 10.33
CA ASP A 73 -14.84 13.25 11.71
C ASP A 73 -13.48 13.42 12.41
N PRO A 74 -13.07 14.65 12.76
CA PRO A 74 -11.82 14.93 13.46
C PRO A 74 -11.69 14.17 14.79
N LYS A 75 -12.80 13.90 15.48
CA LYS A 75 -12.79 13.18 16.77
C LYS A 75 -12.40 11.71 16.60
N VAL A 76 -12.78 11.10 15.47
CA VAL A 76 -12.41 9.72 15.13
C VAL A 76 -10.91 9.66 14.80
N ALA A 77 -10.44 10.61 13.99
CA ALA A 77 -9.02 10.73 13.65
C ALA A 77 -8.14 10.97 14.89
N ALA A 78 -8.54 11.86 15.80
CA ALA A 78 -7.82 12.15 17.03
C ALA A 78 -7.76 10.93 17.98
N ARG A 79 -8.85 10.16 18.07
CA ARG A 79 -8.89 8.92 18.86
C ARG A 79 -7.94 7.86 18.30
N ALA A 80 -8.02 7.61 16.99
CA ALA A 80 -7.15 6.66 16.32
C ALA A 80 -5.67 7.08 16.43
N LEU A 81 -5.35 8.35 16.22
CA LEU A 81 -3.99 8.88 16.35
C LEU A 81 -3.43 8.69 17.77
N ARG A 82 -4.24 8.90 18.80
CA ARG A 82 -3.84 8.65 20.19
C ARG A 82 -3.52 7.18 20.45
N ASP A 83 -4.36 6.28 19.93
CA ASP A 83 -4.18 4.83 20.14
C ASP A 83 -2.95 4.33 19.35
N LEU A 84 -2.70 4.87 18.15
CA LEU A 84 -1.46 4.65 17.38
C LEU A 84 -0.22 5.25 18.04
N ALA A 85 -0.35 6.39 18.73
CA ALA A 85 0.75 7.06 19.43
C ALA A 85 1.25 6.30 20.67
N ALA A 86 0.46 5.36 21.20
CA ALA A 86 0.84 4.54 22.35
C ALA A 86 1.93 3.51 22.00
N ASP A 87 1.86 2.87 20.82
CA ASP A 87 2.84 1.88 20.34
C ASP A 87 3.46 2.31 19.01
N VAL A 88 4.14 3.47 19.01
CA VAL A 88 4.84 3.95 17.81
C VAL A 88 6.07 3.07 17.54
N PRO A 89 6.14 2.40 16.37
CA PRO A 89 7.24 1.51 16.04
C PRO A 89 8.61 2.20 15.96
N ALA A 90 9.67 1.42 16.16
CA ALA A 90 11.05 1.92 16.18
C ALA A 90 11.60 2.34 14.81
N PHE A 91 10.93 1.96 13.71
CA PHE A 91 11.34 2.35 12.34
C PHE A 91 11.16 3.85 12.06
N LEU A 92 10.31 4.56 12.82
CA LEU A 92 10.20 6.00 12.70
C LEU A 92 11.41 6.67 13.39
N PRO A 93 12.11 7.61 12.71
CA PRO A 93 13.13 8.44 13.34
C PRO A 93 12.62 9.06 14.64
N ALA A 94 13.50 9.18 15.65
CA ALA A 94 13.12 9.64 17.00
C ALA A 94 12.34 10.96 17.01
N HIS A 95 12.67 11.90 16.11
CA HIS A 95 11.96 13.17 15.97
C HIS A 95 10.52 12.99 15.45
N LEU A 96 10.29 12.08 14.50
CA LEU A 96 8.94 11.76 14.01
C LEU A 96 8.12 11.00 15.05
N ARG A 97 8.76 10.10 15.82
CA ARG A 97 8.10 9.45 16.97
C ARG A 97 7.63 10.47 18.00
N LEU A 98 8.46 11.46 18.28
CA LEU A 98 8.12 12.59 19.14
C LEU A 98 6.96 13.42 18.56
N ALA A 99 6.98 13.70 17.26
CA ALA A 99 5.90 14.43 16.60
C ALA A 99 4.56 13.68 16.64
N VAL A 100 4.55 12.36 16.37
CA VAL A 100 3.34 11.53 16.46
C VAL A 100 2.81 11.47 17.89
N ARG A 101 3.70 11.32 18.89
CA ARG A 101 3.32 11.35 20.31
C ARG A 101 2.78 12.70 20.74
N ALA A 102 3.38 13.80 20.28
CA ALA A 102 2.90 15.15 20.52
C ALA A 102 1.53 15.38 19.86
N GLY A 103 1.33 14.90 18.62
CA GLY A 103 0.05 14.96 17.93
C GLY A 103 -1.04 14.16 18.63
N GLY A 104 -0.74 12.95 19.11
CA GLY A 104 -1.68 12.14 19.91
C GLY A 104 -2.05 12.78 21.26
N LEU A 105 -1.12 13.52 21.88
CA LEU A 105 -1.38 14.31 23.09
C LEU A 105 -2.20 15.58 22.78
N ALA A 106 -1.92 16.25 21.65
CA ALA A 106 -2.64 17.44 21.22
C ALA A 106 -4.10 17.14 20.84
N GLY A 107 -4.37 15.96 20.24
CA GLY A 107 -5.72 15.45 19.99
C GLY A 107 -6.57 15.23 21.25
N ARG A 108 -5.98 15.31 22.45
CA ARG A 108 -6.69 15.34 23.73
C ARG A 108 -7.28 16.71 24.06
N VAL A 109 -6.70 17.78 23.51
CA VAL A 109 -6.97 19.18 23.89
C VAL A 109 -7.77 19.91 22.80
N ALA A 110 -7.67 19.49 21.54
CA ALA A 110 -8.55 19.89 20.46
C ALA A 110 -8.79 18.69 19.52
N PRO A 111 -10.04 18.38 19.12
CA PRO A 111 -10.32 17.38 18.10
C PRO A 111 -9.88 17.85 16.70
#